data_AF-A0A963Q7K0-F1
#
_entry.id   AF-A0A963Q7K0-F1
#
_cell.length_a   1.000
_cell.length_b   1.000
_cell.length_c   1.000
_cell.angle_alpha   90.00
_cell.angle_beta   90.00
_cell.angle_gamma   90.00
#
_symmetry.space_group_name_H-M   'P 1'
#
loop_
_entity.id
_entity.type
_entity.pdbx_description
1 polymer ?
#
loop_
_entity_poly.entity_id
_entity_poly.type
_entity_poly.pdbx_seq_one_letter_code
_entity_poly.pdbx_strand_id
1 'polypeptide(L)'
;MRVEPLSCAIGAELLGLQLGDAVRDDALFADIRALLLAHKVLFLRDQTISRADHVAFARRFGELEDHPVAGSDPDHPGLVRIYKTPDAPPDRYENAWHTDATWREKPPMGCVLRCVECPPVGGDTMWANMALAYDRLPEHIRQQIAGLRARHSIEATFGAAMPIEKR
;
A
#
# COMPACT_ATOMS: atom_id res chain seq x y z
N MET A 1 0.57 16.71 16.22
CA MET A 1 0.01 15.45 15.69
C MET A 1 -0.57 14.62 16.83
N ARG A 2 -1.80 14.12 16.69
CA ARG A 2 -2.42 13.14 17.60
C ARG A 2 -2.51 11.78 16.89
N VAL A 3 -2.33 10.69 17.62
CA VAL A 3 -2.36 9.32 17.09
C VAL A 3 -3.53 8.57 17.72
N GLU A 4 -4.43 8.04 16.90
CA GLU A 4 -5.58 7.25 17.35
C GLU A 4 -5.52 5.83 16.75
N PRO A 5 -5.13 4.81 17.52
CA PRO A 5 -5.11 3.43 17.04
C PRO A 5 -6.52 2.95 16.65
N LEU A 6 -6.66 2.30 15.49
CA LEU A 6 -7.94 1.75 15.02
C LEU A 6 -8.22 0.37 15.63
N SER A 7 -7.17 -0.36 16.03
CA SER A 7 -7.29 -1.66 16.69
C SER A 7 -6.07 -1.90 17.58
N CYS A 8 -6.15 -2.94 18.43
CA CYS A 8 -5.02 -3.36 19.25
C CYS A 8 -3.86 -3.98 18.44
N ALA A 9 -4.09 -4.33 17.17
CA ALA A 9 -3.15 -5.13 16.38
C ALA A 9 -2.51 -4.37 15.21
N ILE A 10 -3.21 -3.40 14.62
CA ILE A 10 -2.80 -2.72 13.38
C ILE A 10 -3.61 -1.44 13.16
N GLY A 11 -3.01 -0.46 12.51
CA GLY A 11 -3.67 0.75 12.05
C GLY A 11 -3.69 1.87 13.08
N ALA A 12 -3.39 3.08 12.63
CA ALA A 12 -3.64 4.31 13.38
C ALA A 12 -4.09 5.44 12.46
N GLU A 13 -4.99 6.28 12.95
CA GLU A 13 -5.34 7.56 12.32
C GLU A 13 -4.47 8.67 12.89
N LEU A 14 -3.90 9.50 12.02
CA LEU A 14 -3.11 10.66 12.41
C LEU A 14 -3.92 11.94 12.20
N LEU A 15 -4.09 12.71 13.27
CA LEU A 15 -4.89 13.92 13.28
C LEU A 15 -4.06 15.18 13.52
N GLY A 16 -4.56 16.30 13.00
CA GLY A 16 -3.98 17.63 13.20
C GLY A 16 -2.69 17.85 12.42
N LEU A 17 -2.58 17.31 11.21
CA LEU A 17 -1.48 17.56 10.29
C LEU A 17 -1.92 17.49 8.81
N GLN A 18 -1.13 18.10 7.92
CA GLN A 18 -1.22 17.95 6.48
C GLN A 18 0.05 17.29 5.95
N LEU A 19 -0.08 16.26 5.10
CA LEU A 19 1.07 15.54 4.54
C LEU A 19 2.00 16.45 3.73
N GLY A 20 1.48 17.53 3.15
CA GLY A 20 2.28 18.54 2.43
C GLY A 20 3.30 19.27 3.31
N ASP A 21 3.08 19.31 4.63
CA ASP A 21 4.05 19.89 5.59
C ASP A 21 5.21 18.91 5.84
N ALA A 22 4.90 17.62 5.94
CA ALA A 22 5.89 16.55 6.15
C ALA A 22 6.87 16.37 4.97
N VAL A 23 6.57 16.95 3.80
CA VAL A 23 7.53 17.03 2.69
C VAL A 23 8.76 17.87 3.07
N ARG A 24 8.55 18.93 3.85
CA ARG A 24 9.55 19.97 4.17
C ARG A 24 10.01 19.93 5.63
N ASP A 25 9.40 19.10 6.46
CA ASP A 25 9.72 18.94 7.89
C ASP A 25 10.27 17.54 8.17
N ASP A 26 11.57 17.47 8.46
CA ASP A 26 12.28 16.21 8.71
C ASP A 26 11.87 15.54 10.01
N ALA A 27 11.56 16.31 11.05
CA ALA A 27 11.13 15.76 12.33
C ALA A 27 9.74 15.15 12.20
N LEU A 28 8.81 15.87 11.56
CA LEU A 28 7.47 15.35 11.30
C LEU A 28 7.50 14.10 10.42
N PHE A 29 8.33 14.08 9.37
CA PHE A 29 8.48 12.89 8.54
C PHE A 29 9.04 11.70 9.33
N ALA A 30 10.05 11.92 10.18
CA ALA A 30 10.65 10.87 11.01
C ALA A 30 9.61 10.26 11.96
N ASP A 31 8.77 11.10 12.59
CA ASP A 31 7.68 10.65 13.44
C ASP A 31 6.65 9.81 12.67
N ILE A 32 6.21 10.29 11.49
CA ILE A 32 5.28 9.54 10.63
C ILE A 32 5.87 8.18 10.21
N ARG A 33 7.16 8.15 9.84
CA ARG A 33 7.85 6.91 9.47
C ARG A 33 7.93 5.94 10.65
N ALA A 34 8.24 6.41 11.85
CA ALA A 34 8.27 5.58 13.04
C ALA A 34 6.88 5.01 13.36
N LEU A 35 5.84 5.83 13.25
CA LEU A 35 4.45 5.40 13.43
C LEU A 35 4.01 4.38 12.37
N LEU A 36 4.44 4.53 11.11
CA LEU A 36 4.15 3.55 10.06
C LEU A 36 4.77 2.19 10.40
N LEU A 37 6.02 2.17 10.88
CA LEU A 37 6.68 0.93 11.27
C LEU A 37 6.00 0.26 12.49
N ALA A 38 5.51 1.05 13.44
CA ALA A 38 4.80 0.56 14.61
C ALA A 38 3.40 0.04 14.27
N HIS A 39 2.60 0.83 13.57
CA HIS A 39 1.18 0.57 13.30
C HIS A 39 0.90 -0.13 11.97
N LYS A 40 1.92 -0.33 11.13
CA LYS A 40 1.92 -1.00 9.81
C LYS A 40 1.14 -0.26 8.70
N VAL A 41 0.04 0.40 9.04
CA VAL A 41 -0.75 1.24 8.14
C VAL A 41 -1.22 2.48 8.89
N LEU A 42 -1.22 3.63 8.21
CA LEU A 42 -1.64 4.91 8.75
C LEU A 42 -2.75 5.52 7.88
N PHE A 43 -3.71 6.17 8.53
CA PHE A 43 -4.84 6.83 7.88
C PHE A 43 -4.83 8.32 8.20
N LEU A 44 -5.15 9.15 7.21
CA LEU A 44 -5.22 10.59 7.36
C LEU A 44 -6.45 11.09 6.61
N ARG A 45 -7.31 11.83 7.32
CA ARG A 45 -8.50 12.48 6.74
C ARG A 45 -8.18 13.89 6.29
N ASP A 46 -9.01 14.42 5.40
CA ASP A 46 -9.04 15.84 5.00
C ASP A 46 -7.68 16.41 4.54
N GLN A 47 -6.94 15.61 3.78
CA GLN A 47 -5.64 15.98 3.25
C GLN A 47 -5.78 16.85 1.98
N THR A 48 -5.52 18.14 2.13
CA THR A 48 -5.56 19.12 1.04
C THR A 48 -4.16 19.28 0.46
N ILE A 49 -3.76 18.31 -0.37
CA ILE A 49 -2.42 18.26 -0.97
C ILE A 49 -2.47 18.25 -2.50
N SER A 50 -1.48 18.83 -3.16
CA SER A 50 -1.35 18.71 -4.62
C SER A 50 -0.87 17.30 -5.02
N ARG A 51 -0.95 16.96 -6.32
CA ARG A 51 -0.30 15.74 -6.84
C ARG A 51 1.22 15.78 -6.61
N ALA A 52 1.83 16.95 -6.79
CA ALA A 52 3.25 17.15 -6.53
C ALA A 52 3.61 16.90 -5.06
N ASP A 53 2.81 17.39 -4.11
CA ASP A 53 3.02 17.12 -2.67
C ASP A 53 2.85 15.63 -2.34
N HIS A 54 1.89 14.95 -2.95
CA HIS A 54 1.68 13.51 -2.79
C HIS A 54 2.91 12.72 -3.26
N VAL A 55 3.40 13.01 -4.47
CA VAL A 55 4.64 12.42 -5.00
C VAL A 55 5.85 12.74 -4.12
N ALA A 56 6.00 14.01 -3.74
CA ALA A 56 7.13 14.46 -2.92
C ALA A 56 7.14 13.78 -1.55
N PHE A 57 5.98 13.64 -0.90
CA PHE A 57 5.85 12.93 0.37
C PHE A 57 6.21 11.45 0.22
N ALA A 58 5.67 10.76 -0.79
CA ALA A 58 5.99 9.35 -1.03
C ALA A 58 7.50 9.14 -1.28
N ARG A 59 8.13 10.06 -2.02
CA ARG A 59 9.57 9.99 -2.34
C ARG A 59 10.48 10.09 -1.11
N ARG A 60 9.99 10.64 0.01
CA ARG A 60 10.72 10.65 1.28
C ARG A 60 10.96 9.24 1.83
N PHE A 61 10.17 8.25 1.42
CA PHE A 61 10.36 6.84 1.79
C PHE A 61 11.35 6.08 0.88
N GLY A 62 11.65 6.60 -0.31
CA GLY A 62 12.53 5.98 -1.29
C GLY A 62 12.21 6.38 -2.73
N GLU A 63 12.94 5.82 -3.70
CA GLU A 63 12.61 6.01 -5.12
C GLU A 63 11.23 5.42 -5.45
N LEU A 64 10.48 6.14 -6.29
CA LEU A 64 9.15 5.73 -6.70
C LEU A 64 9.22 4.77 -7.89
N GLU A 65 8.34 3.77 -7.88
CA GLU A 65 8.18 2.85 -8.99
C GLU A 65 7.12 3.38 -9.97
N ASP A 66 7.42 3.35 -11.26
CA ASP A 66 6.38 3.44 -12.28
C ASP A 66 5.67 2.07 -12.38
N HIS A 67 4.35 2.06 -12.33
CA HIS A 67 3.59 0.82 -12.29
C HIS A 67 3.61 0.12 -13.66
N PRO A 68 3.94 -1.18 -13.72
CA PRO A 68 4.12 -1.91 -14.99
C PRO A 68 2.83 -2.05 -15.81
N VAL A 69 1.66 -2.04 -15.15
CA VAL A 69 0.36 -2.32 -15.76
C VAL A 69 -0.50 -1.06 -15.92
N ALA A 70 -0.20 0.00 -15.19
CA ALA A 70 -1.00 1.23 -15.17
C ALA A 70 -0.06 2.42 -15.40
N GLY A 71 -0.36 3.24 -16.41
CA GLY A 71 0.49 4.37 -16.76
C GLY A 71 0.61 5.38 -15.62
N SER A 72 1.81 5.93 -15.46
CA SER A 72 2.06 7.06 -14.57
C SER A 72 1.34 8.32 -15.07
N ASP A 73 1.01 9.23 -14.15
CA ASP A 73 0.50 10.55 -14.46
C ASP A 73 1.53 11.30 -15.33
N PRO A 74 1.14 11.86 -16.49
CA PRO A 74 2.09 12.47 -17.42
C PRO A 74 2.91 13.61 -16.82
N ASP A 75 2.32 14.34 -15.87
CA ASP A 75 2.95 15.50 -15.24
C ASP A 75 3.63 15.14 -13.91
N HIS A 76 3.37 13.95 -13.36
CA HIS A 76 3.84 13.51 -12.05
C HIS A 76 4.34 12.05 -12.08
N PRO A 77 5.55 11.79 -12.59
CA PRO A 77 6.16 10.45 -12.60
C PRO A 77 6.18 9.80 -11.21
N GLY A 78 5.91 8.50 -11.14
CA GLY A 78 5.71 7.76 -9.89
C GLY A 78 4.31 7.89 -9.27
N LEU A 79 3.40 8.69 -9.84
CA LEU A 79 1.98 8.71 -9.45
C LEU A 79 1.15 7.87 -10.42
N VAL A 80 0.39 6.91 -9.92
CA VAL A 80 -0.46 6.04 -10.73
C VAL A 80 -1.92 6.38 -10.47
N ARG A 81 -2.71 6.49 -11.54
CA ARG A 81 -4.13 6.84 -11.47
C ARG A 81 -4.98 5.57 -11.54
N ILE A 82 -5.69 5.26 -10.46
CA ILE A 82 -6.60 4.12 -10.39
C ILE A 82 -8.03 4.66 -10.48
N TYR A 83 -8.65 4.53 -11.66
CA TYR A 83 -10.07 4.84 -11.85
C TYR A 83 -10.84 3.60 -12.24
N LYS A 84 -12.00 3.44 -11.63
CA LYS A 84 -13.00 2.43 -11.98
C LYS A 84 -14.31 3.17 -12.22
N THR A 85 -15.01 2.81 -13.28
CA THR A 85 -16.34 3.35 -13.60
C THR A 85 -17.32 2.19 -13.78
N PRO A 86 -18.64 2.41 -13.68
CA PRO A 86 -19.62 1.36 -13.98
C PRO A 86 -19.43 0.72 -15.37
N ASP A 87 -18.96 1.50 -16.35
CA ASP A 87 -18.71 1.05 -17.73
C ASP A 87 -17.36 0.33 -17.91
N ALA A 88 -16.46 0.45 -16.94
CA ALA A 88 -15.18 -0.25 -16.86
C ALA A 88 -15.12 -1.00 -15.51
N PRO A 89 -15.87 -2.12 -15.38
CA PRO A 89 -16.02 -2.81 -14.11
C PRO A 89 -14.66 -3.29 -13.59
N PRO A 90 -14.49 -3.37 -12.26
CA PRO A 90 -13.21 -3.75 -11.68
C PRO A 90 -12.84 -5.17 -12.10
N ASP A 91 -11.61 -5.31 -12.60
CA ASP A 91 -10.88 -6.57 -12.50
C ASP A 91 -10.94 -7.06 -11.04
N ARG A 92 -11.13 -8.36 -10.82
CA ARG A 92 -11.38 -8.90 -9.47
C ARG A 92 -10.11 -9.33 -8.74
N TYR A 93 -8.93 -8.89 -9.19
CA TYR A 93 -7.64 -9.35 -8.65
C TYR A 93 -7.30 -8.70 -7.31
N GLU A 94 -7.68 -7.43 -7.11
CA GLU A 94 -7.44 -6.71 -5.86
C GLU A 94 -8.24 -7.26 -4.66
N ASN A 95 -9.36 -7.94 -4.91
CA ASN A 95 -10.25 -8.49 -3.88
C ASN A 95 -9.75 -9.84 -3.33
N ALA A 96 -8.45 -9.94 -3.05
CA ALA A 96 -7.81 -11.07 -2.41
C ALA A 96 -6.81 -10.58 -1.35
N TRP A 97 -6.60 -11.34 -0.29
CA TRP A 97 -5.51 -11.05 0.64
C TRP A 97 -4.16 -11.22 -0.06
N HIS A 98 -3.45 -10.11 -0.24
CA HIS A 98 -2.16 -10.09 -0.90
C HIS A 98 -1.24 -9.02 -0.31
N THR A 99 0.01 -9.06 -0.75
CA THR A 99 1.00 -7.99 -0.60
C THR A 99 1.56 -7.68 -1.98
N ASP A 100 1.62 -6.40 -2.30
CA ASP A 100 1.87 -5.92 -3.65
C ASP A 100 3.14 -6.48 -4.26
N ALA A 101 3.00 -6.95 -5.51
CA ALA A 101 4.09 -7.34 -6.40
C ALA A 101 5.16 -8.28 -5.80
N THR A 102 4.79 -9.18 -4.88
CA THR A 102 5.72 -10.19 -4.31
C THR A 102 6.31 -11.18 -5.31
N TRP A 103 5.81 -11.19 -6.56
CA TRP A 103 6.39 -11.90 -7.69
C TRP A 103 7.65 -11.23 -8.27
N ARG A 104 7.95 -9.98 -7.88
CA ARG A 104 9.21 -9.29 -8.23
C ARG A 104 10.35 -9.75 -7.34
N GLU A 105 11.57 -9.65 -7.84
CA GLU A 105 12.78 -9.91 -7.06
C GLU A 105 12.93 -8.93 -5.88
N LYS A 106 12.54 -7.67 -6.11
CA LYS A 106 12.50 -6.60 -5.11
C LYS A 106 11.08 -6.04 -5.06
N PRO A 107 10.19 -6.61 -4.23
CA PRO A 107 8.84 -6.07 -4.04
C PRO A 107 8.88 -4.66 -3.43
N PRO A 108 7.85 -3.83 -3.66
CA PRO A 108 7.78 -2.48 -3.13
C PRO A 108 7.79 -2.47 -1.60
N MET A 109 8.38 -1.43 -1.01
CA MET A 109 8.39 -1.24 0.45
C MET A 109 6.99 -0.93 1.01
N GLY A 110 6.17 -0.21 0.24
CA GLY A 110 4.82 0.20 0.62
C GLY A 110 4.20 1.12 -0.42
N CYS A 111 3.03 1.69 -0.12
CA CYS A 111 2.37 2.67 -0.98
C CYS A 111 1.84 3.86 -0.16
N VAL A 112 1.63 5.00 -0.85
CA VAL A 112 0.84 6.12 -0.34
C VAL A 112 -0.39 6.25 -1.23
N LEU A 113 -1.54 5.75 -0.76
CA LEU A 113 -2.80 5.77 -1.50
C LEU A 113 -3.64 6.98 -1.09
N ARG A 114 -4.17 7.73 -2.07
CA ARG A 114 -5.08 8.85 -1.84
C ARG A 114 -6.40 8.61 -2.56
N CYS A 115 -7.50 8.61 -1.79
CA CYS A 115 -8.84 8.64 -2.35
C CYS A 115 -9.14 10.04 -2.91
N VAL A 116 -9.47 10.12 -4.20
CA VAL A 116 -9.91 11.37 -4.86
C VAL A 116 -11.42 11.46 -4.89
N GLU A 117 -12.09 10.34 -5.20
CA GLU A 117 -13.53 10.19 -5.24
C GLU A 117 -13.88 8.75 -4.87
N CYS A 118 -14.92 8.56 -4.06
CA CYS A 118 -15.45 7.25 -3.71
C CYS A 118 -16.98 7.32 -3.55
N PRO A 119 -17.70 6.20 -3.73
CA PRO A 119 -19.13 6.17 -3.45
C PRO A 119 -19.41 6.47 -1.95
N PRO A 120 -20.63 6.88 -1.59
CA PRO A 120 -20.99 7.15 -0.20
C PRO A 120 -20.94 5.91 0.69
N VAL A 121 -21.01 4.70 0.09
CA VAL A 121 -20.90 3.41 0.78
C VAL A 121 -20.21 2.39 -0.12
N GLY A 122 -19.46 1.46 0.50
CA GLY A 122 -18.72 0.39 -0.18
C GLY A 122 -17.35 0.83 -0.71
N GLY A 123 -16.48 -0.15 -0.99
CA GLY A 123 -15.10 0.10 -1.43
C GLY A 123 -14.08 0.16 -0.29
N ASP A 124 -14.41 -0.37 0.89
CA ASP A 124 -13.49 -0.46 2.01
C ASP A 124 -12.25 -1.28 1.65
N THR A 125 -11.11 -0.91 2.23
CA THR A 125 -9.84 -1.64 2.11
C THR A 125 -9.45 -2.20 3.47
N MET A 126 -8.99 -3.45 3.50
CA MET A 126 -8.58 -4.13 4.73
C MET A 126 -7.08 -4.44 4.70
N TRP A 127 -6.44 -4.37 5.88
CA TRP A 127 -5.05 -4.75 6.08
C TRP A 127 -4.92 -5.80 7.18
N ALA A 128 -3.90 -6.64 7.08
CA ALA A 128 -3.59 -7.68 8.07
C ALA A 128 -2.15 -7.54 8.58
N ASN A 129 -1.94 -7.80 9.88
CA ASN A 129 -0.61 -7.75 10.50
C ASN A 129 0.10 -9.10 10.37
N MET A 130 0.93 -9.23 9.34
CA MET A 130 1.68 -10.47 9.08
C MET A 130 2.80 -10.74 10.11
N ALA A 131 3.32 -9.70 10.77
CA ALA A 131 4.28 -9.88 11.87
C ALA A 131 3.59 -10.55 13.06
N LEU A 132 2.42 -10.04 13.46
CA LEU A 132 1.64 -10.64 14.54
C LEU A 132 1.13 -12.04 14.16
N ALA A 133 0.75 -12.26 12.91
CA ALA A 133 0.35 -13.59 12.42
C ALA A 133 1.47 -14.62 12.62
N TYR A 134 2.71 -14.26 12.27
CA TYR A 134 3.89 -15.11 12.47
C TYR A 134 4.21 -15.32 13.96
N ASP A 135 4.19 -14.25 14.76
CA ASP A 135 4.47 -14.30 16.21
C ASP A 135 3.47 -15.18 16.97
N ARG A 136 2.23 -15.29 16.46
CA ARG A 136 1.16 -16.11 17.07
C ARG A 136 1.13 -17.56 16.61
N LEU A 137 1.98 -17.96 15.66
CA LEU A 137 2.08 -19.36 15.26
C LEU A 137 2.49 -20.24 16.46
N PRO A 138 1.99 -21.49 16.56
CA PRO A 138 2.56 -22.45 17.49
C PRO A 138 4.05 -22.66 17.22
N GLU A 139 4.85 -22.86 18.26
CA GLU A 139 6.31 -22.98 18.14
C GLU A 139 6.74 -24.08 17.15
N HIS A 140 6.07 -25.24 17.18
CA HIS A 140 6.37 -26.32 16.24
C HIS A 140 6.16 -25.94 14.77
N ILE A 141 5.17 -25.07 14.47
CA ILE A 141 4.95 -24.58 13.10
C ILE A 141 6.05 -23.59 12.72
N ARG A 142 6.43 -22.66 13.60
CA ARG A 142 7.55 -21.73 13.34
C ARG A 142 8.83 -22.50 13.02
N GLN A 143 9.15 -23.53 13.80
CA GLN A 143 10.31 -24.38 13.56
C GLN A 143 10.22 -25.11 12.21
N GLN A 144 9.05 -25.65 11.89
CA GLN A 144 8.82 -26.35 10.62
C GLN A 144 9.02 -25.44 9.40
N ILE A 145 8.63 -24.15 9.48
CA ILE A 145 8.69 -23.23 8.34
C ILE A 145 9.93 -22.35 8.28
N ALA A 146 10.77 -22.33 9.31
CA ALA A 146 11.88 -21.37 9.46
C ALA A 146 12.88 -21.34 8.28
N GLY A 147 13.12 -22.49 7.64
CA GLY A 147 14.03 -22.60 6.49
C GLY A 147 13.35 -22.63 5.13
N LEU A 148 12.01 -22.54 5.09
CA LEU A 148 11.27 -22.70 3.85
C LEU A 148 11.33 -21.44 2.98
N ARG A 149 11.25 -21.67 1.67
CA ARG A 149 11.16 -20.63 0.64
C ARG A 149 9.98 -20.93 -0.26
N ALA A 150 9.29 -19.88 -0.72
CA ALA A 150 8.19 -19.96 -1.66
C ALA A 150 8.49 -19.12 -2.91
N ARG A 151 7.92 -19.52 -4.06
CA ARG A 151 7.97 -18.75 -5.31
C ARG A 151 6.62 -18.09 -5.54
N HIS A 152 6.64 -16.80 -5.87
CA HIS A 152 5.46 -16.01 -6.22
C HIS A 152 5.50 -15.74 -7.73
N SER A 153 4.36 -15.82 -8.42
CA SER A 153 4.29 -15.69 -9.88
C SER A 153 3.13 -14.81 -10.33
N ILE A 154 3.43 -13.81 -11.18
CA ILE A 154 2.43 -13.00 -11.86
C ILE A 154 1.67 -13.82 -12.91
N GLU A 155 2.33 -14.78 -13.54
CA GLU A 155 1.73 -15.66 -14.56
C GLU A 155 0.60 -16.49 -13.96
N ALA A 156 0.78 -17.00 -12.74
CA ALA A 156 -0.23 -17.81 -12.04
C ALA A 156 -1.43 -17.01 -11.52
N THR A 157 -1.41 -15.68 -11.67
CA THR A 157 -2.46 -14.76 -11.21
C THR A 157 -3.02 -13.96 -12.39
N PHE A 158 -2.39 -12.84 -12.73
CA PHE A 158 -2.82 -11.98 -13.83
C PHE A 158 -2.64 -12.67 -15.20
N GLY A 159 -1.52 -13.36 -15.42
CA GLY A 159 -1.25 -14.06 -16.67
C GLY A 159 -2.22 -15.21 -16.94
N ALA A 160 -2.79 -15.82 -15.91
CA ALA A 160 -3.73 -16.93 -16.07
C ALA A 160 -5.00 -16.53 -16.84
N ALA A 161 -5.39 -15.25 -16.74
CA ALA A 161 -6.52 -14.68 -17.47
C ALA A 161 -6.16 -14.17 -18.87
N MET A 162 -4.87 -14.13 -19.22
CA MET A 162 -4.38 -13.68 -20.52
C MET A 162 -4.29 -14.87 -21.51
N PRO A 163 -4.45 -14.62 -22.83
CA PRO A 163 -4.13 -15.60 -23.86
C PRO A 163 -2.69 -16.09 -23.72
N ILE A 164 -2.41 -17.35 -24.07
CA ILE A 164 -1.09 -17.99 -23.88
C ILE A 164 0.03 -17.16 -24.51
N GLU A 165 -0.24 -16.51 -25.64
CA GLU A 165 0.72 -15.70 -26.39
C GLU A 165 1.07 -14.37 -25.71
N LYS A 166 0.30 -13.97 -24.69
CA LYS A 166 0.46 -12.72 -23.92
C LYS A 166 0.76 -12.95 -22.43
N ARG A 167 1.01 -14.20 -22.02
CA ARG A 167 1.37 -14.55 -20.65
C ARG A 167 2.80 -14.19 -20.32
#